data_AF-A0A068AZW3-F1
#
_entry.id   AF-A0A068AZW3-F1
#
_cell.length_a   1.000
_cell.length_b   1.000
_cell.length_c   1.000
_cell.angle_alpha   90.00
_cell.angle_beta   90.00
_cell.angle_gamma   90.00
#
_symmetry.space_group_name_H-M   'P 1'
#
loop_
_entity.id
_entity.type
_entity.pdbx_description
1 polymer ?
#
loop_
_entity_poly.entity_id
_entity_poly.type
_entity_poly.pdbx_seq_one_letter_code
_entity_poly.pdbx_strand_id
1 'polypeptide(L)' 'VTQCDVGKALANLKLPGVGALSQSTICRFESLTLSHNNMIALKPVLSAWLDEAEAAKRDPDGAGGLLPPGEKKRKRT' A
#
# COMPACT_ATOMS: atom_id res chain seq x y z
N VAL A 1 -6.81 -4.77 4.02
CA VAL A 1 -5.91 -3.63 3.76
C VAL A 1 -6.77 -2.40 3.59
N THR A 2 -6.62 -1.41 4.46
CA THR A 2 -7.28 -0.11 4.31
C THR A 2 -6.37 0.84 3.52
N GLN A 3 -6.94 1.89 2.94
CA GLN A 3 -6.17 2.95 2.24
C GLN A 3 -5.12 3.60 3.15
N CYS A 4 -5.39 3.70 4.46
CA CYS A 4 -4.41 4.19 5.45
C CYS A 4 -3.25 3.20 5.61
N ASP A 5 -3.53 1.89 5.60
CA ASP A 5 -2.48 0.86 5.68
C ASP A 5 -1.60 0.86 4.42
N VAL A 6 -2.18 1.05 3.23
CA VAL A 6 -1.42 1.20 1.98
C VAL A 6 -0.47 2.39 2.09
N GLY A 7 -0.99 3.54 2.51
CA GLY A 7 -0.21 4.76 2.67
C GLY A 7 0.98 4.63 3.63
N LYS A 8 0.79 3.89 4.74
CA LYS A 8 1.86 3.58 5.70
C LYS A 8 2.85 2.54 5.17
N ALA A 9 2.36 1.49 4.53
CA ALA A 9 3.19 0.42 4.00
C ALA A 9 4.14 0.92 2.90
N LEU A 10 3.73 1.92 2.12
CA LEU A 10 4.59 2.58 1.13
C LEU A 10 5.87 3.18 1.73
N ALA A 11 5.82 3.70 2.96
CA ALA A 11 7.02 4.19 3.63
C ALA A 11 8.03 3.07 3.96
N ASN A 12 7.54 1.83 4.10
CA ASN A 12 8.36 0.67 4.44
C ASN A 12 9.08 0.08 3.22
N LEU A 13 8.64 0.39 1.98
CA LEU A 13 9.33 -0.03 0.74
C LEU A 13 10.70 0.64 0.54
N LYS A 14 11.05 1.66 1.35
CA LYS A 14 12.34 2.38 1.26
C LYS A 14 12.70 2.87 -0.15
N LEU A 15 11.69 3.16 -0.98
CA LEU A 15 11.91 3.71 -2.31
C LEU A 15 12.46 5.15 -2.18
N PRO A 16 13.57 5.49 -2.86
CA PRO A 16 14.17 6.81 -2.74
C PRO A 16 13.18 7.90 -3.17
N GLY A 17 12.96 8.90 -2.30
CA GLY A 17 12.04 10.01 -2.56
C GLY A 17 10.55 9.70 -2.34
N VAL A 18 10.20 8.47 -1.93
CA VAL A 18 8.81 8.08 -1.63
C VAL A 18 8.64 7.97 -0.11
N GLY A 19 7.85 8.88 0.44
CA GLY A 19 7.44 8.84 1.85
C GLY A 19 6.09 8.14 2.05
N ALA A 20 5.59 8.21 3.29
CA ALA A 20 4.22 7.78 3.58
C ALA A 20 3.21 8.61 2.79
N LEU A 21 2.22 7.95 2.17
CA LEU A 21 1.08 8.64 1.56
C LEU A 21 -0.08 8.70 2.55
N SER A 22 -0.88 9.76 2.49
CA SER A 22 -2.10 9.86 3.29
C SER A 22 -3.24 9.03 2.69
N GLN A 23 -4.20 8.63 3.53
CA GLN A 23 -5.42 7.96 3.07
C GLN A 23 -6.16 8.78 2.02
N SER A 24 -6.23 10.11 2.16
CA SER A 24 -6.86 11.00 1.19
C SER A 24 -6.16 10.95 -0.17
N THR A 25 -4.83 10.84 -0.21
CA THR A 25 -4.07 10.72 -1.46
C THR A 25 -4.35 9.40 -2.15
N ILE A 26 -4.36 8.28 -1.40
CA ILE A 26 -4.72 6.96 -1.93
C ILE A 26 -6.16 6.96 -2.48
N CYS A 27 -7.11 7.51 -1.73
CA CYS A 27 -8.51 7.60 -2.16
C CYS A 27 -8.67 8.44 -3.45
N ARG A 28 -7.94 9.56 -3.57
CA ARG A 28 -7.96 10.39 -4.78
C ARG A 28 -7.32 9.71 -5.98
N PHE A 29 -6.28 8.90 -5.76
CA PHE A 29 -5.69 8.07 -6.81
C PHE A 29 -6.70 7.04 -7.32
N GLU A 30 -7.37 6.29 -6.43
CA GLU A 30 -8.36 5.27 -6.78
C GLU A 30 -9.60 5.84 -7.50
N SER A 31 -10.05 7.03 -7.08
CA SER A 31 -11.17 7.74 -7.70
C SER A 31 -10.78 8.53 -8.96
N LEU A 32 -9.51 8.48 -9.39
CA LEU A 32 -8.99 9.21 -10.55
C LEU A 32 -9.18 10.74 -10.45
N THR A 33 -9.11 11.30 -9.24
CA THR A 33 -9.30 12.74 -8.97
C THR A 33 -8.00 13.50 -8.70
N LEU A 34 -6.85 12.91 -9.06
CA LEU A 34 -5.56 13.59 -9.09
C LEU A 34 -5.28 14.16 -10.49
N SER A 35 -4.34 15.12 -10.57
CA SER A 35 -3.85 15.58 -11.86
C SER A 35 -3.18 14.45 -12.63
N HIS A 36 -3.12 14.59 -13.96
CA HIS A 36 -2.48 13.59 -14.82
C HIS A 36 -1.02 13.30 -14.42
N ASN A 37 -0.23 14.34 -14.12
CA ASN A 37 1.15 14.19 -13.69
C ASN A 37 1.27 13.45 -12.35
N ASN A 38 0.40 13.76 -11.38
CA ASN A 38 0.39 13.06 -10.09
C ASN A 38 -0.03 11.60 -10.25
N MET A 39 -0.99 11.32 -11.14
CA MET A 39 -1.42 9.96 -11.45
C MET A 39 -0.26 9.13 -12.04
N ILE A 40 0.47 9.70 -13.02
CA ILE A 40 1.63 9.06 -13.63
C ILE A 40 2.75 8.83 -12.61
N ALA A 41 3.01 9.81 -11.72
CA ALA A 41 4.05 9.69 -10.71
C ALA A 41 3.74 8.63 -9.63
N LEU A 42 2.46 8.49 -9.24
CA LEU A 42 2.04 7.52 -8.22
C LEU A 42 1.89 6.10 -8.75
N LYS A 43 1.62 5.93 -10.05
CA LYS A 43 1.42 4.61 -10.66
C LYS A 43 2.59 3.63 -10.44
N PRO A 44 3.86 3.96 -10.73
CA PRO A 44 4.97 3.02 -10.49
C PRO A 44 5.18 2.74 -9.00
N VAL A 45 4.94 3.71 -8.13
CA VAL A 45 5.06 3.58 -6.67
C VAL A 45 4.05 2.56 -6.12
N LEU A 46 2.78 2.70 -6.50
CA LEU A 46 1.72 1.79 -6.06
C LEU A 46 1.84 0.40 -6.70
N SER A 47 2.38 0.31 -7.92
CA SER A 47 2.68 -0.97 -8.57
C SER A 47 3.77 -1.73 -7.82
N ALA A 48 4.88 -1.08 -7.46
CA ALA A 48 5.95 -1.72 -6.69
C ALA A 48 5.46 -2.23 -5.32
N TRP A 49 4.59 -1.47 -4.66
CA TRP A 49 3.95 -1.90 -3.43
C TRP A 49 3.07 -3.14 -3.62
N LEU A 50 2.28 -3.20 -4.71
CA LEU A 50 1.47 -4.38 -5.01
C LEU A 50 2.35 -5.62 -5.22
N ASP A 51 3.42 -5.50 -5.99
CA ASP A 51 4.33 -6.61 -6.29
C ASP A 51 4.97 -7.17 -4.99
N GLU A 52 5.46 -6.29 -4.10
CA GLU A 52 6.00 -6.71 -2.80
C GLU A 52 4.92 -7.32 -1.89
N ALA A 53 3.72 -6.74 -1.86
CA ALA A 53 2.61 -7.27 -1.06
C ALA A 53 2.15 -8.65 -1.55
N GLU A 54 2.21 -8.91 -2.86
CA GLU A 54 1.93 -10.23 -3.45
C GLU A 54 3.05 -11.23 -3.19
N ALA A 55 4.32 -10.81 -3.30
CA ALA A 55 5.46 -11.65 -2.96
C ALA A 55 5.43 -12.09 -1.49
N ALA A 56 5.16 -11.17 -0.56
CA ALA A 56 5.03 -11.46 0.86
C ALA A 56 3.87 -12.40 1.20
N LYS A 57 2.83 -12.47 0.36
CA LYS A 57 1.74 -13.45 0.51
C LYS A 57 2.12 -14.86 0.04
N ARG A 58 3.03 -14.96 -0.94
CA ARG A 58 3.48 -16.25 -1.49
C ARG A 58 4.53 -16.92 -0.61
N ASP A 59 5.32 -16.14 0.12
CA ASP A 59 6.36 -16.62 1.05
C ASP A 59 6.21 -15.94 2.44
N PRO A 60 5.38 -16.51 3.33
CA PRO A 60 5.11 -15.92 4.65
C PRO A 60 6.28 -16.03 5.63
N ASP A 61 7.31 -16.85 5.34
CA ASP A 61 8.47 -17.08 6.20
C ASP A 61 9.68 -16.18 5.86
N GLY A 62 9.75 -15.60 4.65
CA GLY A 62 10.88 -14.79 4.18
C GLY A 62 10.70 -13.27 4.20
N ALA A 63 9.47 -12.75 4.33
CA ALA A 63 9.21 -11.31 4.26
C ALA A 63 8.73 -10.76 5.62
N GLY A 64 9.64 -10.11 6.34
CA GLY A 64 9.35 -9.41 7.58
C GLY A 64 8.25 -8.33 7.43
N GLY A 65 7.02 -8.69 7.78
CA GLY A 65 6.04 -7.82 8.45
C GLY A 65 5.46 -6.62 7.67
N LEU A 66 5.52 -6.59 6.34
CA LEU A 66 4.98 -5.47 5.55
C LEU A 66 3.45 -5.35 5.61
N LEU A 67 2.74 -6.43 5.92
CA LEU A 67 1.29 -6.45 6.07
C LEU A 67 0.95 -6.85 7.51
N PRO A 68 0.10 -6.11 8.24
CA PRO A 68 -0.43 -6.62 9.49
C PRO A 68 -1.12 -7.95 9.18
N PRO A 69 -0.84 -9.03 9.93
CA PRO A 69 -1.50 -10.32 9.73
C PRO A 69 -2.99 -10.06 9.80
N GLY A 70 -3.69 -10.38 8.72
CA GLY A 70 -5.11 -10.12 8.59
C GLY A 70 -5.83 -10.52 9.86
N GLU A 71 -6.54 -9.56 10.46
CA GLU A 71 -7.38 -9.76 11.63
C GLU A 71 -8.45 -10.80 11.29
N LYS A 72 -8.08 -12.07 11.42
CA LYS A 72 -8.99 -13.21 11.41
C LYS A 72 -9.84 -13.07 12.68
N LYS A 73 -11.10 -12.68 12.47
CA LYS A 73 -12.26 -12.78 13.37
C LYS A 73 -12.31 -11.80 14.54
N ARG A 74 -13.28 -10.89 14.47
CA ARG A 74 -14.25 -10.75 15.57
C ARG A 74 -15.64 -10.99 15.01
N LYS A 75 -16.24 -12.13 15.38
CA LYS A 75 -17.68 -12.39 15.22
C LYS A 75 -18.42 -11.21 15.85
N ARG A 76 -19.30 -10.56 15.08
CA ARG A 76 -20.38 -9.76 15.65
C ARG A 76 -21.47 -10.77 16.06
N THR A 77 -21.56 -11.03 17.36
CA THR A 77 -22.79 -11.52 18.01
C THR A 77 -23.91 -10.52 17.84
#